data_AF-A0A3N7FG26-F1
#
_entry.id   AF-A0A3N7FG26-F1
#
_cell.length_a   1.000
_cell.length_b   1.000
_cell.length_c   1.000
_cell.angle_alpha   90.00
_cell.angle_beta   90.00
_cell.angle_gamma   90.00
#
_symmetry.space_group_name_H-M   'P 1'
#
loop_
_entity.id
_entity.type
_entity.pdbx_description
1 polymer ?
#
loop_
_entity_poly.entity_id
_entity_poly.type
_entity_poly.pdbx_seq_one_letter_code
_entity_poly.pdbx_strand_id
1 'polypeptide(L)'
;MSMTTADVKSSERFEEGMVVIQEAVDRAIGIAEGTDNVQGFSSEDYMRYYTTIYELSTPNPLGEYSRELYDYYKKIFEEYITSKVLPALNGKRDQDLLQEIVRRWSILKTMTLWLFRFFNYLDRYFIARRKLPSLQQTSYNTFYNLVYAETFGPVKDAVIAMINREREGEQIDQALVKSILAINAENGVGSLKQHKQNLEEAILKDTAAFYSQKASYWMQKKSYNEYMLAVSQCLTHEKDTVSAYLQAENQKKLLEVVEQELLNAHANELERKKQVDEFPLADRKQTCSEAVLPSAQ
;
A
#
# COMPACT_ATOMS: atom_id res chain seq x y z
N MET A 1 46.60 22.84 4.33
CA MET A 1 47.26 21.66 4.92
C MET A 1 47.55 20.70 3.79
N SER A 2 48.81 20.32 3.58
CA SER A 2 49.18 19.36 2.53
C SER A 2 48.85 17.94 2.99
N MET A 3 48.13 17.15 2.18
CA MET A 3 47.85 15.74 2.44
C MET A 3 49.15 14.93 2.54
N THR A 4 49.23 13.98 3.47
CA THR A 4 50.40 13.11 3.59
C THR A 4 50.42 12.07 2.48
N THR A 5 51.59 11.48 2.18
CA THR A 5 51.73 10.42 1.16
C THR A 5 50.90 9.16 1.48
N ALA A 6 50.57 8.92 2.76
CA ALA A 6 49.68 7.86 3.18
C ALA A 6 48.21 8.20 2.90
N ASP A 7 47.81 9.46 3.09
CA ASP A 7 46.45 9.92 2.78
C ASP A 7 46.18 9.83 1.27
N VAL A 8 47.15 10.22 0.43
CA VAL A 8 47.05 10.13 -1.04
C VAL A 8 46.83 8.68 -1.50
N LYS A 9 47.64 7.73 -1.00
CA LYS A 9 47.48 6.30 -1.35
C LYS A 9 46.15 5.72 -0.87
N SER A 10 45.63 6.19 0.26
CA SER A 10 44.33 5.75 0.75
C SER A 10 43.18 6.25 -0.11
N SER A 11 43.29 7.49 -0.61
CA SER A 11 42.33 8.11 -1.53
C SER A 11 42.31 7.39 -2.87
N GLU A 12 43.48 7.13 -3.47
CA GLU A 12 43.61 6.39 -4.74
C GLU A 12 42.96 5.00 -4.64
N ARG A 13 43.22 4.26 -3.56
CA ARG A 13 42.60 2.94 -3.33
C ARG A 13 41.07 3.04 -3.21
N PHE A 14 40.57 4.10 -2.57
CA PHE A 14 39.13 4.31 -2.46
C PHE A 14 38.50 4.57 -3.82
N GLU A 15 39.11 5.43 -4.64
CA GLU A 15 38.66 5.71 -6.01
C GLU A 15 38.63 4.45 -6.88
N GLU A 16 39.69 3.62 -6.85
CA GLU A 16 39.72 2.33 -7.56
C GLU A 16 38.61 1.39 -7.10
N GLY A 17 38.39 1.31 -5.77
CA GLY A 17 37.32 0.50 -5.20
C GLY A 17 35.92 0.99 -5.61
N MET A 18 35.72 2.30 -5.71
CA MET A 18 34.46 2.90 -6.14
C MET A 18 34.12 2.54 -7.60
N VAL A 19 35.12 2.40 -8.48
CA VAL A 19 34.90 1.91 -9.86
C VAL A 19 34.32 0.49 -9.85
N VAL A 20 34.88 -0.41 -9.03
CA VAL A 20 34.40 -1.79 -8.90
C VAL A 20 32.99 -1.85 -8.29
N ILE A 21 32.70 -0.97 -7.34
CA ILE A 21 31.37 -0.87 -6.73
C ILE A 21 30.36 -0.34 -7.75
N GLN A 22 30.69 0.69 -8.52
CA GLN A 22 29.81 1.21 -9.58
C GLN A 22 29.49 0.13 -10.62
N GLU A 23 30.47 -0.68 -11.02
CA GLU A 23 30.25 -1.83 -11.91
C GLU A 23 29.20 -2.81 -11.31
N ALA A 24 29.30 -3.10 -10.00
CA ALA A 24 28.34 -3.94 -9.31
C ALA A 24 26.93 -3.33 -9.29
N VAL A 25 26.83 -2.01 -9.11
CA VAL A 25 25.57 -1.26 -9.10
C VAL A 25 24.92 -1.28 -10.48
N ASP A 26 25.68 -1.00 -11.54
CA ASP A 26 25.16 -0.97 -12.91
C ASP A 26 24.64 -2.35 -13.31
N ARG A 27 25.38 -3.42 -12.98
CA ARG A 27 24.92 -4.80 -13.18
C ARG A 27 23.68 -5.14 -12.34
N ALA A 28 23.60 -4.67 -11.08
CA ALA A 28 22.44 -4.93 -10.24
C ALA A 28 21.18 -4.25 -10.77
N ILE A 29 21.32 -3.02 -11.30
CA ILE A 29 20.26 -2.30 -12.01
C ILE A 29 19.89 -3.05 -13.29
N GLY A 30 20.86 -3.47 -14.09
CA GLY A 30 20.63 -4.18 -15.36
C GLY A 30 19.89 -5.50 -15.18
N ILE A 31 20.27 -6.29 -14.18
CA ILE A 31 19.56 -7.53 -13.79
C ILE A 31 18.14 -7.21 -13.31
N ALA A 32 17.96 -6.17 -12.49
CA ALA A 32 16.65 -5.86 -11.93
C ALA A 32 15.67 -5.29 -12.97
N GLU A 33 16.14 -4.50 -13.92
CA GLU A 33 15.36 -4.00 -15.06
C GLU A 33 15.19 -5.04 -16.18
N GLY A 34 15.89 -6.19 -16.10
CA GLY A 34 15.85 -7.25 -17.09
C GLY A 34 16.55 -6.88 -18.41
N THR A 35 17.43 -5.89 -18.41
CA THR A 35 18.24 -5.50 -19.58
C THR A 35 19.48 -6.37 -19.74
N ASP A 36 19.90 -7.05 -18.67
CA ASP A 36 21.02 -7.98 -18.70
C ASP A 36 20.53 -9.40 -18.99
N ASN A 37 21.22 -10.09 -19.90
CA ASN A 37 20.92 -11.48 -20.29
C ASN A 37 21.27 -12.52 -19.20
N VAL A 38 21.79 -12.07 -18.05
CA VAL A 38 22.24 -12.92 -16.94
C VAL A 38 21.22 -12.85 -15.80
N GLN A 39 20.83 -14.00 -15.25
CA GLN A 39 19.80 -14.07 -14.21
C GLN A 39 20.28 -13.68 -12.78
N GLY A 40 21.56 -13.36 -12.59
CA GLY A 40 22.09 -13.04 -11.28
C GLY A 40 23.61 -12.94 -11.23
N PHE A 41 24.13 -12.84 -10.01
CA PHE A 41 25.56 -12.78 -9.73
C PHE A 41 26.12 -14.15 -9.36
N SER A 42 27.32 -14.46 -9.87
CA SER A 42 28.08 -15.65 -9.48
C SER A 42 28.68 -15.51 -8.08
N SER A 43 29.18 -16.61 -7.52
CA SER A 43 29.95 -16.56 -6.27
C SER A 43 31.22 -15.72 -6.39
N GLU A 44 31.86 -15.72 -7.57
CA GLU A 44 33.04 -14.90 -7.85
C GLU A 44 32.70 -13.42 -7.86
N ASP A 45 31.59 -13.04 -8.51
CA ASP A 45 31.08 -11.67 -8.48
C ASP A 45 30.80 -11.21 -7.04
N TYR A 46 30.08 -12.03 -6.27
CA TYR A 46 29.78 -11.72 -4.87
C TYR A 46 31.06 -11.54 -4.05
N MET A 47 32.01 -12.46 -4.17
CA MET A 47 33.28 -12.37 -3.45
C MET A 47 34.05 -11.11 -3.83
N ARG A 48 34.09 -10.76 -5.12
CA ARG A 48 34.77 -9.55 -5.60
C ARG A 48 34.14 -8.29 -4.98
N TYR A 49 32.83 -8.11 -5.16
CA TYR A 49 32.15 -6.88 -4.73
C TYR A 49 32.08 -6.74 -3.21
N TYR A 50 31.79 -7.82 -2.49
CA TYR A 50 31.80 -7.80 -1.02
C TYR A 50 33.21 -7.52 -0.47
N THR A 51 34.24 -8.17 -1.03
CA THR A 51 35.63 -7.99 -0.57
C THR A 51 36.11 -6.57 -0.79
N THR A 52 35.75 -5.93 -1.92
CA THR A 52 36.07 -4.51 -2.14
C THR A 52 35.50 -3.63 -1.03
N ILE A 53 34.21 -3.75 -0.72
CA ILE A 53 33.56 -2.94 0.34
C ILE A 53 34.17 -3.24 1.73
N TYR A 54 34.45 -4.53 2.00
CA TYR A 54 35.13 -4.96 3.22
C TYR A 54 36.51 -4.31 3.36
N GLU A 55 37.33 -4.33 2.32
CA GLU A 55 38.69 -3.80 2.32
C GLU A 55 38.73 -2.29 2.49
N LEU A 56 37.79 -1.56 1.89
CA LEU A 56 37.68 -0.11 2.05
C LEU A 56 37.22 0.28 3.46
N SER A 57 36.39 -0.56 4.09
CA SER A 57 35.78 -0.27 5.40
C SER A 57 36.60 -0.76 6.60
N THR A 58 37.32 -1.88 6.47
CA THR A 58 38.02 -2.55 7.58
C THR A 58 39.09 -1.70 8.26
N PRO A 59 39.90 -0.87 7.56
CA PRO A 59 40.90 -0.03 8.21
C PRO A 59 40.32 0.90 9.28
N ASN A 60 39.10 1.41 9.06
CA ASN A 60 38.36 2.17 10.05
C ASN A 60 36.85 2.00 9.83
N PRO A 61 36.21 1.00 10.48
CA PRO A 61 34.80 0.67 10.24
C PRO A 61 33.80 1.76 10.65
N LEU A 62 34.26 2.79 11.37
CA LEU A 62 33.47 3.96 11.78
C LEU A 62 33.95 5.26 11.09
N GLY A 63 34.92 5.13 10.19
CA GLY A 63 35.61 6.21 9.52
C GLY A 63 34.82 6.82 8.38
N GLU A 64 35.51 7.70 7.65
CA GLU A 64 34.97 8.48 6.55
C GLU A 64 34.56 7.59 5.37
N TYR A 65 35.41 6.67 4.92
CA TYR A 65 35.07 5.77 3.81
C TYR A 65 33.83 4.90 4.05
N SER A 66 33.62 4.37 5.27
CA SER A 66 32.38 3.64 5.59
C SER A 66 31.14 4.54 5.58
N ARG A 67 31.28 5.82 5.95
CA ARG A 67 30.21 6.80 5.82
C ARG A 67 29.93 7.12 4.36
N GLU A 68 30.96 7.38 3.57
CA GLU A 68 30.82 7.67 2.14
C GLU A 68 30.17 6.51 1.39
N LEU A 69 30.52 5.26 1.70
CA LEU A 69 29.89 4.08 1.12
C LEU A 69 28.40 3.96 1.51
N TYR A 70 28.03 4.34 2.73
CA TYR A 70 26.63 4.37 3.16
C TYR A 70 25.84 5.49 2.46
N ASP A 71 26.43 6.68 2.36
CA ASP A 71 25.82 7.82 1.66
C ASP A 71 25.69 7.55 0.16
N TYR A 72 26.70 6.91 -0.44
CA TYR A 72 26.65 6.42 -1.81
C TYR A 72 25.55 5.37 -1.99
N TYR A 73 25.41 4.41 -1.06
CA TYR A 73 24.31 3.44 -1.10
C TYR A 73 22.94 4.11 -1.18
N LYS A 74 22.71 5.15 -0.36
CA LYS A 74 21.48 5.95 -0.40
C LYS A 74 21.31 6.65 -1.76
N LYS A 75 22.38 7.25 -2.27
CA LYS A 75 22.40 7.98 -3.55
C LYS A 75 22.04 7.10 -4.74
N ILE A 76 22.46 5.83 -4.78
CA ILE A 76 22.07 4.87 -5.83
C ILE A 76 20.54 4.83 -5.99
N PHE A 77 19.82 4.71 -4.87
CA PHE A 77 18.36 4.64 -4.89
C PHE A 77 17.73 5.98 -5.26
N GLU A 78 18.24 7.10 -4.72
CA GLU A 78 17.76 8.44 -5.07
C GLU A 78 17.86 8.71 -6.57
N GLU A 79 19.01 8.37 -7.17
CA GLU A 79 19.25 8.53 -8.61
C GLU A 79 18.39 7.59 -9.45
N TYR A 80 18.29 6.30 -9.07
CA TYR A 80 17.44 5.34 -9.77
C TYR A 80 15.97 5.76 -9.73
N ILE A 81 15.46 6.17 -8.56
CA ILE A 81 14.07 6.61 -8.42
C ILE A 81 13.81 7.86 -9.25
N THR A 82 14.68 8.85 -9.16
CA THR A 82 14.53 10.13 -9.88
C THR A 82 14.62 9.95 -11.40
N SER A 83 15.51 9.09 -11.88
CA SER A 83 15.77 8.93 -13.32
C SER A 83 14.91 7.87 -14.02
N LYS A 84 14.40 6.87 -13.30
CA LYS A 84 13.65 5.74 -13.89
C LYS A 84 12.24 5.58 -13.34
N VAL A 85 12.05 5.72 -12.03
CA VAL A 85 10.75 5.47 -11.39
C VAL A 85 9.80 6.65 -11.60
N LEU A 86 10.17 7.86 -11.17
CA LEU A 86 9.30 9.04 -11.28
C LEU A 86 8.86 9.32 -12.73
N PRO A 87 9.76 9.29 -13.74
CA PRO A 87 9.35 9.49 -15.13
C PRO A 87 8.38 8.41 -15.63
N ALA A 88 8.51 7.18 -15.15
CA ALA A 88 7.64 6.08 -15.57
C ALA A 88 6.25 6.11 -14.91
N LEU A 89 6.12 6.82 -13.79
CA LEU A 89 4.85 7.10 -13.12
C LEU A 89 4.15 8.33 -13.72
N ASN A 90 4.90 9.25 -14.32
CA ASN A 90 4.36 10.48 -14.88
C ASN A 90 3.27 10.20 -15.92
N GLY A 91 2.12 10.86 -15.77
CA GLY A 91 0.97 10.73 -16.65
C GLY A 91 0.11 9.47 -16.45
N LYS A 92 0.53 8.50 -15.63
CA LYS A 92 -0.28 7.32 -15.30
C LYS A 92 -1.34 7.67 -14.26
N ARG A 93 -2.50 7.04 -14.36
CA ARG A 93 -3.65 7.22 -13.46
C ARG A 93 -4.28 5.88 -13.12
N ASP A 94 -5.10 5.88 -12.08
CA ASP A 94 -5.96 4.76 -11.70
C ASP A 94 -5.19 3.43 -11.67
N GLN A 95 -5.71 2.40 -12.34
CA GLN A 95 -5.13 1.06 -12.34
C GLN A 95 -3.72 1.02 -12.96
N ASP A 96 -3.45 1.79 -14.02
CA ASP A 96 -2.14 1.82 -14.67
C ASP A 96 -1.05 2.39 -13.75
N LEU A 97 -1.42 3.38 -12.93
CA LEU A 97 -0.53 3.93 -11.90
C LEU A 97 -0.18 2.86 -10.87
N LEU A 98 -1.19 2.13 -10.36
CA LEU A 98 -0.97 1.09 -9.36
C LEU A 98 -0.08 -0.04 -9.90
N GLN A 99 -0.34 -0.49 -11.13
CA GLN A 99 0.46 -1.54 -11.77
C GLN A 99 1.93 -1.11 -11.93
N GLU A 100 2.17 0.13 -12.37
CA GLU A 100 3.52 0.64 -12.48
C GLU A 100 4.21 0.75 -11.12
N ILE A 101 3.53 1.20 -10.06
CA ILE A 101 4.10 1.24 -8.72
C ILE A 101 4.50 -0.15 -8.25
N VAL A 102 3.62 -1.15 -8.39
CA VAL A 102 3.93 -2.54 -8.01
C VAL A 102 5.12 -3.08 -8.80
N ARG A 103 5.17 -2.81 -10.11
CA ARG A 103 6.29 -3.20 -10.97
C ARG A 103 7.60 -2.56 -10.51
N ARG A 104 7.61 -1.23 -10.30
CA ARG A 104 8.79 -0.48 -9.87
C ARG A 104 9.24 -0.87 -8.47
N TRP A 105 8.31 -1.15 -7.56
CA TRP A 105 8.62 -1.70 -6.24
C TRP A 105 9.30 -3.07 -6.33
N SER A 106 8.82 -3.96 -7.20
CA SER A 106 9.42 -5.28 -7.41
C SER A 106 10.87 -5.16 -7.89
N ILE A 107 11.13 -4.28 -8.86
CA ILE A 107 12.48 -4.01 -9.38
C ILE A 107 13.38 -3.46 -8.28
N LEU A 108 12.88 -2.49 -7.50
CA LEU A 108 13.59 -1.94 -6.36
C LEU A 108 13.95 -3.04 -5.34
N LYS A 109 13.04 -3.96 -5.02
CA LYS A 109 13.32 -5.07 -4.11
C LYS A 109 14.44 -5.98 -4.62
N THR A 110 14.46 -6.26 -5.91
CA THR A 110 15.55 -7.04 -6.54
C THR A 110 16.89 -6.30 -6.44
N MET A 111 16.91 -5.00 -6.71
CA MET A 111 18.11 -4.17 -6.52
C MET A 111 18.57 -4.18 -5.05
N THR A 112 17.66 -3.95 -4.12
CA THR A 112 17.94 -3.97 -2.67
C THR A 112 18.54 -5.31 -2.26
N LEU A 113 18.03 -6.43 -2.75
CA LEU A 113 18.55 -7.76 -2.43
C LEU A 113 20.03 -7.92 -2.82
N TRP A 114 20.38 -7.54 -4.05
CA TRP A 114 21.76 -7.66 -4.54
C TRP A 114 22.69 -6.69 -3.84
N LEU A 115 22.31 -5.42 -3.76
CA LEU A 115 23.14 -4.39 -3.11
C LEU A 115 23.28 -4.66 -1.61
N PHE A 116 22.26 -5.19 -0.93
CA PHE A 116 22.38 -5.62 0.47
C PHE A 116 23.49 -6.65 0.64
N ARG A 117 23.62 -7.63 -0.27
CA ARG A 117 24.65 -8.66 -0.20
C ARG A 117 26.05 -8.06 -0.30
N PHE A 118 26.27 -7.13 -1.22
CA PHE A 118 27.58 -6.49 -1.40
C PHE A 118 27.91 -5.56 -0.23
N PHE A 119 26.95 -4.77 0.24
CA PHE A 119 27.15 -3.76 1.29
C PHE A 119 26.97 -4.28 2.72
N ASN A 120 26.67 -5.59 2.92
CA ASN A 120 26.32 -6.18 4.22
C ASN A 120 27.34 -5.90 5.35
N TYR A 121 28.61 -5.69 5.00
CA TYR A 121 29.62 -5.30 5.98
C TYR A 121 29.22 -4.01 6.74
N LEU A 122 28.67 -3.01 6.04
CA LEU A 122 28.24 -1.77 6.65
C LEU A 122 27.09 -2.00 7.63
N ASP A 123 26.13 -2.86 7.29
CA ASP A 123 24.98 -3.19 8.15
C ASP A 123 25.45 -3.77 9.50
N ARG A 124 26.44 -4.68 9.44
CA ARG A 124 27.01 -5.34 10.62
C ARG A 124 27.85 -4.43 11.51
N TYR A 125 28.61 -3.50 10.92
CA TYR A 125 29.66 -2.80 11.66
C TYR A 125 29.50 -1.28 11.75
N PHE A 126 29.10 -0.62 10.66
CA PHE A 126 28.95 0.84 10.61
C PHE A 126 27.56 1.26 11.10
N ILE A 127 26.52 0.75 10.43
CA ILE A 127 25.10 1.07 10.69
C ILE A 127 24.70 0.67 12.10
N ALA A 128 24.99 -0.56 12.52
CA ALA A 128 24.67 -1.06 13.85
C ALA A 128 25.26 -0.18 14.97
N ARG A 129 26.50 0.29 14.80
CA ARG A 129 27.18 1.13 15.79
C ARG A 129 26.74 2.59 15.75
N ARG A 130 26.39 3.11 14.57
CA ARG A 130 25.88 4.47 14.37
C ARG A 130 24.37 4.59 14.62
N LYS A 131 23.67 3.48 14.83
CA LYS A 131 22.20 3.40 14.99
C LYS A 131 21.45 4.03 13.81
N LEU A 132 21.98 3.82 12.60
CA LEU A 132 21.35 4.26 11.36
C LEU A 132 20.28 3.25 10.90
N PRO A 133 19.35 3.63 10.01
CA PRO A 133 18.46 2.68 9.35
C PRO A 133 19.28 1.62 8.62
N SER A 134 18.81 0.36 8.64
CA SER A 134 19.44 -0.72 7.89
C SER A 134 19.52 -0.41 6.39
N LEU A 135 20.36 -1.11 5.66
CA LEU A 135 20.44 -0.96 4.20
C LEU A 135 19.06 -1.16 3.54
N GLN A 136 18.34 -2.22 3.94
CA GLN A 136 16.98 -2.47 3.45
C GLN A 136 16.04 -1.31 3.79
N GLN A 137 15.99 -0.87 5.05
CA GLN A 137 15.17 0.27 5.47
C GLN A 137 15.52 1.54 4.70
N THR A 138 16.81 1.79 4.46
CA THR A 138 17.29 2.96 3.71
C THR A 138 16.77 2.94 2.27
N SER A 139 16.86 1.80 1.58
CA SER A 139 16.35 1.66 0.22
C SER A 139 14.83 1.89 0.14
N TYR A 140 14.07 1.32 1.08
CA TYR A 140 12.62 1.43 1.08
C TYR A 140 12.18 2.84 1.46
N ASN A 141 12.72 3.41 2.54
CA ASN A 141 12.41 4.78 2.95
C ASN A 141 12.68 5.78 1.83
N THR A 142 13.75 5.59 1.05
CA THR A 142 14.06 6.44 -0.11
C THR A 142 12.96 6.36 -1.16
N PHE A 143 12.47 5.16 -1.50
CA PHE A 143 11.34 4.99 -2.41
C PHE A 143 10.08 5.70 -1.91
N TYR A 144 9.72 5.54 -0.65
CA TYR A 144 8.54 6.21 -0.11
C TYR A 144 8.65 7.72 -0.14
N ASN A 145 9.75 8.26 0.37
CA ASN A 145 9.92 9.69 0.51
C ASN A 145 9.87 10.40 -0.85
N LEU A 146 10.38 9.75 -1.91
CA LEU A 146 10.40 10.33 -3.25
C LEU A 146 9.12 10.02 -4.06
N VAL A 147 8.58 8.80 -3.98
CA VAL A 147 7.44 8.39 -4.80
C VAL A 147 6.12 8.80 -4.16
N TYR A 148 5.93 8.50 -2.86
CA TYR A 148 4.64 8.68 -2.21
C TYR A 148 4.36 10.12 -1.77
N ALA A 149 5.37 10.99 -1.71
CA ALA A 149 5.16 12.41 -1.43
C ALA A 149 4.15 13.05 -2.42
N GLU A 150 4.21 12.67 -3.71
CA GLU A 150 3.33 13.24 -4.75
C GLU A 150 2.23 12.27 -5.19
N THR A 151 2.48 10.96 -5.14
CA THR A 151 1.55 9.95 -5.68
C THR A 151 0.54 9.42 -4.66
N PHE A 152 0.69 9.71 -3.36
CA PHE A 152 -0.19 9.11 -2.33
C PHE A 152 -1.68 9.42 -2.54
N GLY A 153 -2.02 10.66 -2.90
CA GLY A 153 -3.41 11.06 -3.17
C GLY A 153 -4.03 10.22 -4.31
N PRO A 154 -3.45 10.26 -5.52
CA PRO A 154 -3.89 9.43 -6.65
C PRO A 154 -3.92 7.93 -6.35
N VAL A 155 -2.93 7.39 -5.64
CA VAL A 155 -2.90 5.96 -5.25
C VAL A 155 -4.06 5.62 -4.34
N LYS A 156 -4.30 6.44 -3.32
CA LYS A 156 -5.40 6.27 -2.36
C LYS A 156 -6.75 6.32 -3.08
N ASP A 157 -6.96 7.30 -3.96
CA ASP A 157 -8.21 7.44 -4.72
C ASP A 157 -8.41 6.25 -5.68
N ALA A 158 -7.35 5.79 -6.36
CA ALA A 158 -7.40 4.63 -7.26
C ALA A 158 -7.71 3.31 -6.53
N VAL A 159 -7.11 3.07 -5.36
CA VAL A 159 -7.38 1.87 -4.54
C VAL A 159 -8.84 1.86 -4.08
N ILE A 160 -9.33 2.99 -3.58
CA ILE A 160 -10.73 3.13 -3.15
C ILE A 160 -11.68 2.90 -4.33
N ALA A 161 -11.40 3.49 -5.48
CA ALA A 161 -12.21 3.30 -6.68
C ALA A 161 -12.23 1.83 -7.15
N MET A 162 -11.11 1.10 -7.05
CA MET A 162 -11.11 -0.35 -7.32
C MET A 162 -12.00 -1.12 -6.36
N ILE A 163 -11.91 -0.86 -5.05
CA ILE A 163 -12.74 -1.53 -4.04
C ILE A 163 -14.23 -1.23 -4.27
N ASN A 164 -14.59 0.01 -4.62
CA ASN A 164 -15.99 0.36 -4.87
C ASN A 164 -16.55 -0.29 -6.14
N ARG A 165 -15.75 -0.41 -7.21
CA ARG A 165 -16.14 -1.18 -8.41
C ARG A 165 -16.41 -2.65 -8.07
N GLU A 166 -15.58 -3.24 -7.22
CA GLU A 166 -15.80 -4.61 -6.73
C GLU A 166 -17.12 -4.73 -5.92
N ARG A 167 -17.42 -3.75 -5.05
CA ARG A 167 -18.68 -3.68 -4.30
C ARG A 167 -19.93 -3.48 -5.18
N GLU A 168 -19.76 -3.00 -6.40
CA GLU A 168 -20.79 -2.88 -7.43
C GLU A 168 -20.93 -4.17 -8.26
N GLY A 169 -20.05 -5.15 -8.05
CA GLY A 169 -20.07 -6.45 -8.72
C GLY A 169 -19.12 -6.54 -9.92
N GLU A 170 -18.25 -5.55 -10.13
CA GLU A 170 -17.21 -5.63 -11.16
C GLU A 170 -16.09 -6.58 -10.73
N GLN A 171 -15.52 -7.33 -11.68
CA GLN A 171 -14.29 -8.08 -11.44
C GLN A 171 -13.10 -7.14 -11.46
N ILE A 172 -12.32 -7.13 -10.38
CA ILE A 172 -11.10 -6.34 -10.25
C ILE A 172 -9.87 -7.22 -10.10
N ASP A 173 -8.69 -6.64 -10.33
CA ASP A 173 -7.43 -7.25 -9.95
C ASP A 173 -7.22 -7.12 -8.42
N GLN A 174 -7.72 -8.10 -7.67
CA GLN A 174 -7.56 -8.19 -6.22
C GLN A 174 -6.09 -8.30 -5.79
N ALA A 175 -5.24 -8.93 -6.63
CA ALA A 175 -3.83 -9.11 -6.33
C ALA A 175 -3.08 -7.76 -6.39
N LEU A 176 -3.48 -6.88 -7.29
CA LEU A 176 -2.98 -5.51 -7.37
C LEU A 176 -3.30 -4.71 -6.11
N VAL A 177 -4.55 -4.73 -5.64
CA VAL A 177 -4.97 -4.04 -4.40
C VAL A 177 -4.18 -4.58 -3.21
N LYS A 178 -4.08 -5.91 -3.07
CA LYS A 178 -3.27 -6.57 -2.03
C LYS A 178 -1.80 -6.15 -2.10
N SER A 179 -1.22 -6.07 -3.30
CA SER A 179 0.18 -5.68 -3.49
C SER A 179 0.43 -4.24 -3.05
N ILE A 180 -0.46 -3.29 -3.41
CA ILE A 180 -0.33 -1.89 -2.99
C ILE A 180 -0.48 -1.74 -1.47
N LEU A 181 -1.42 -2.46 -0.85
CA LEU A 181 -1.58 -2.44 0.61
C LEU A 181 -0.39 -3.09 1.32
N ALA A 182 0.13 -4.20 0.79
CA ALA A 182 1.33 -4.85 1.30
C ALA A 182 2.56 -3.92 1.23
N ILE A 183 2.74 -3.22 0.10
CA ILE A 183 3.75 -2.16 -0.05
C ILE A 183 3.61 -1.18 1.11
N ASN A 184 2.45 -0.51 1.24
CA ASN A 184 2.19 0.44 2.32
C ASN A 184 2.37 -0.13 3.75
N ALA A 185 2.19 -1.43 3.95
CA ALA A 185 2.37 -2.10 5.24
C ALA A 185 3.83 -2.48 5.56
N GLU A 186 4.64 -2.80 4.55
CA GLU A 186 6.04 -3.24 4.70
C GLU A 186 6.95 -2.15 5.32
N ASN A 187 6.49 -0.89 5.39
CA ASN A 187 7.33 0.27 5.72
C ASN A 187 6.84 1.02 6.97
N GLY A 188 7.28 0.52 8.13
CA GLY A 188 6.75 0.90 9.44
C GLY A 188 7.56 1.92 10.27
N VAL A 189 8.43 2.75 9.68
CA VAL A 189 9.27 3.70 10.46
C VAL A 189 8.96 5.16 10.13
N GLY A 190 8.66 5.97 11.15
CA GLY A 190 8.59 7.43 11.05
C GLY A 190 7.36 8.00 10.34
N SER A 191 7.56 9.01 9.49
CA SER A 191 6.51 9.70 8.69
C SER A 191 5.67 8.73 7.84
N LEU A 192 6.22 7.55 7.52
CA LEU A 192 5.58 6.52 6.72
C LEU A 192 4.44 5.81 7.46
N LYS A 193 4.48 5.77 8.79
CA LYS A 193 3.36 5.30 9.61
C LYS A 193 2.10 6.16 9.40
N GLN A 194 2.28 7.45 9.10
CA GLN A 194 1.16 8.36 8.84
C GLN A 194 0.49 8.03 7.51
N HIS A 195 1.25 7.73 6.45
CA HIS A 195 0.68 7.33 5.16
C HIS A 195 -0.13 6.03 5.24
N LYS A 196 0.37 5.05 6.00
CA LYS A 196 -0.38 3.81 6.28
C LYS A 196 -1.70 4.10 6.98
N GLN A 197 -1.67 4.86 8.08
CA GLN A 197 -2.88 5.23 8.82
C GLN A 197 -3.86 5.99 7.94
N ASN A 198 -3.37 6.92 7.11
CA ASN A 198 -4.19 7.71 6.20
C ASN A 198 -4.90 6.85 5.14
N LEU A 199 -4.28 5.80 4.61
CA LEU A 199 -4.92 4.94 3.60
C LEU A 199 -6.00 4.05 4.21
N GLU A 200 -5.71 3.38 5.32
CA GLU A 200 -6.69 2.53 6.00
C GLU A 200 -7.88 3.34 6.53
N GLU A 201 -7.63 4.51 7.12
CA GLU A 201 -8.68 5.44 7.55
C GLU A 201 -9.51 5.96 6.37
N ALA A 202 -8.87 6.25 5.24
CA ALA A 202 -9.59 6.66 4.03
C ALA A 202 -10.50 5.55 3.49
N ILE A 203 -10.04 4.29 3.49
CA ILE A 203 -10.87 3.14 3.10
C ILE A 203 -12.07 3.00 4.04
N LEU A 204 -11.87 3.10 5.36
CA LEU A 204 -12.98 3.03 6.32
C LEU A 204 -14.00 4.16 6.12
N LYS A 205 -13.52 5.39 5.93
CA LYS A 205 -14.38 6.57 5.70
C LYS A 205 -15.17 6.46 4.41
N ASP A 206 -14.52 6.03 3.33
CA ASP A 206 -15.19 5.81 2.05
C ASP A 206 -16.21 4.67 2.13
N THR A 207 -15.87 3.59 2.83
CA THR A 207 -16.80 2.47 3.08
C THR A 207 -18.06 2.95 3.80
N ALA A 208 -17.92 3.80 4.82
CA ALA A 208 -19.06 4.38 5.52
C ALA A 208 -19.95 5.18 4.54
N ALA A 209 -19.34 6.08 3.76
CA ALA A 209 -20.07 6.91 2.80
C ALA A 209 -20.78 6.07 1.71
N PHE A 210 -20.10 5.06 1.17
CA PHE A 210 -20.63 4.14 0.16
C PHE A 210 -21.89 3.42 0.68
N TYR A 211 -21.80 2.80 1.86
CA TYR A 211 -22.92 2.06 2.42
C TYR A 211 -24.05 2.96 2.94
N SER A 212 -23.74 4.15 3.46
CA SER A 212 -24.74 5.14 3.86
C SER A 212 -25.63 5.58 2.67
N GLN A 213 -24.99 5.85 1.52
CA GLN A 213 -25.69 6.19 0.29
C GLN A 213 -26.51 5.01 -0.25
N LYS A 214 -25.93 3.81 -0.24
CA LYS A 214 -26.57 2.58 -0.71
C LYS A 214 -27.79 2.21 0.14
N ALA A 215 -27.67 2.32 1.47
CA ALA A 215 -28.75 2.11 2.43
C ALA A 215 -29.90 3.09 2.18
N SER A 216 -29.60 4.39 2.08
CA SER A 216 -30.61 5.43 1.79
C SER A 216 -31.39 5.16 0.50
N TYR A 217 -30.70 4.73 -0.56
CA TYR A 217 -31.33 4.35 -1.82
C TYR A 217 -32.22 3.09 -1.67
N TRP A 218 -31.70 2.04 -1.04
CA TRP A 218 -32.45 0.79 -0.84
C TRP A 218 -33.65 0.96 0.08
N MET A 219 -33.55 1.82 1.09
CA MET A 219 -34.68 2.16 1.95
C MET A 219 -35.85 2.74 1.16
N GLN A 220 -35.63 3.42 0.05
CA GLN A 220 -36.74 3.96 -0.74
C GLN A 220 -37.30 2.96 -1.75
N LYS A 221 -36.50 1.99 -2.19
CA LYS A 221 -36.79 1.16 -3.36
C LYS A 221 -37.12 -0.30 -3.05
N LYS A 222 -36.64 -0.83 -1.93
CA LYS A 222 -36.76 -2.25 -1.58
C LYS A 222 -37.78 -2.47 -0.46
N SER A 223 -38.44 -3.63 -0.49
CA SER A 223 -39.16 -4.18 0.66
C SER A 223 -38.19 -4.52 1.80
N TYR A 224 -38.70 -4.74 3.02
CA TYR A 224 -37.89 -5.15 4.16
C TYR A 224 -37.10 -6.43 3.86
N ASN A 225 -37.75 -7.44 3.29
CA ASN A 225 -37.11 -8.72 2.99
C ASN A 225 -35.98 -8.57 1.94
N GLU A 226 -36.22 -7.82 0.87
CA GLU A 226 -35.20 -7.54 -0.15
C GLU A 226 -34.04 -6.69 0.38
N TYR A 227 -34.33 -5.76 1.30
CA TYR A 227 -33.31 -4.97 1.99
C TYR A 227 -32.42 -5.87 2.85
N MET A 228 -33.01 -6.67 3.73
CA MET A 228 -32.27 -7.56 4.64
C MET A 228 -31.45 -8.60 3.88
N LEU A 229 -31.97 -9.14 2.77
CA LEU A 229 -31.20 -10.02 1.89
C LEU A 229 -29.98 -9.31 1.30
N ALA A 230 -30.14 -8.08 0.83
CA ALA A 230 -29.05 -7.29 0.27
C ALA A 230 -27.98 -6.92 1.32
N VAL A 231 -28.40 -6.62 2.55
CA VAL A 231 -27.48 -6.38 3.68
C VAL A 231 -26.67 -7.63 3.99
N SER A 232 -27.32 -8.79 4.08
CA SER A 232 -26.63 -10.07 4.32
C SER A 232 -25.56 -10.34 3.25
N GLN A 233 -25.92 -10.16 1.97
CA GLN A 233 -24.97 -10.29 0.86
C GLN A 233 -23.79 -9.32 0.96
N CYS A 234 -24.04 -8.06 1.34
CA CYS A 234 -22.95 -7.08 1.52
C CYS A 234 -22.02 -7.46 2.67
N LEU A 235 -22.57 -7.86 3.82
CA LEU A 235 -21.76 -8.27 4.98
C LEU A 235 -20.91 -9.51 4.66
N THR A 236 -21.47 -10.49 3.95
CA THR A 236 -20.71 -11.65 3.46
C THR A 236 -19.60 -11.23 2.51
N HIS A 237 -19.91 -10.37 1.53
CA HIS A 237 -18.92 -9.87 0.58
C HIS A 237 -17.76 -9.11 1.25
N GLU A 238 -18.07 -8.20 2.18
CA GLU A 238 -17.05 -7.44 2.91
C GLU A 238 -16.21 -8.34 3.81
N LYS A 239 -16.80 -9.37 4.42
CA LYS A 239 -16.09 -10.33 5.25
C LYS A 239 -15.15 -11.22 4.44
N ASP A 240 -15.61 -11.74 3.32
CA ASP A 240 -14.88 -12.77 2.56
C ASP A 240 -13.87 -12.15 1.58
N THR A 241 -14.14 -10.93 1.09
CA THR A 241 -13.37 -10.31 0.00
C THR A 241 -12.61 -9.07 0.47
N VAL A 242 -13.32 -8.02 0.88
CA VAL A 242 -12.69 -6.71 1.14
C VAL A 242 -11.84 -6.74 2.42
N SER A 243 -12.29 -7.47 3.45
CA SER A 243 -11.51 -7.68 4.67
C SER A 243 -10.19 -8.39 4.40
N ALA A 244 -10.10 -9.27 3.40
CA ALA A 244 -8.86 -9.95 3.03
C ALA A 244 -7.79 -9.01 2.44
N TYR A 245 -8.11 -7.74 2.20
CA TYR A 245 -7.15 -6.70 1.82
C TYR A 245 -6.51 -6.00 3.02
N LEU A 246 -7.26 -5.83 4.12
CA LEU A 246 -6.85 -5.05 5.29
C LEU A 246 -6.14 -5.91 6.34
N GLN A 247 -5.37 -5.25 7.20
CA GLN A 247 -4.79 -5.90 8.37
C GLN A 247 -5.86 -6.34 9.37
N ALA A 248 -5.56 -7.41 10.12
CA ALA A 248 -6.51 -8.07 11.02
C ALA A 248 -7.18 -7.09 12.01
N GLU A 249 -6.47 -6.06 12.47
CA GLU A 249 -6.99 -5.06 13.42
C GLU A 249 -8.08 -4.17 12.82
N ASN A 250 -8.08 -3.98 11.49
CA ASN A 250 -9.01 -3.11 10.78
C ASN A 250 -10.12 -3.87 10.06
N GLN A 251 -9.98 -5.19 9.86
CA GLN A 251 -11.04 -6.05 9.33
C GLN A 251 -12.31 -5.97 10.19
N LYS A 252 -12.15 -6.06 11.52
CA LYS A 252 -13.29 -5.95 12.43
C LYS A 252 -13.96 -4.58 12.36
N LYS A 253 -13.16 -3.52 12.31
CA LYS A 253 -13.67 -2.13 12.23
C LYS A 253 -14.42 -1.89 10.92
N LEU A 254 -13.94 -2.44 9.81
CA LEU A 254 -14.62 -2.35 8.52
C LEU A 254 -16.02 -2.96 8.61
N LEU A 255 -16.14 -4.18 9.16
CA LEU A 255 -17.43 -4.84 9.32
C LEU A 255 -18.36 -4.08 10.28
N GLU A 256 -17.85 -3.56 11.39
CA GLU A 256 -18.61 -2.72 12.32
C GLU A 256 -19.15 -1.45 11.64
N VAL A 257 -18.36 -0.82 10.76
CA VAL A 257 -18.79 0.34 9.97
C VAL A 257 -19.91 -0.05 9.00
N VAL A 258 -19.77 -1.16 8.30
CA VAL A 258 -20.78 -1.64 7.34
C VAL A 258 -22.10 -1.96 8.06
N GLU A 259 -22.03 -2.64 9.20
CA GLU A 259 -23.19 -2.95 10.05
C GLU A 259 -23.85 -1.67 10.57
N GLN A 260 -23.04 -0.71 11.02
CA GLN A 260 -23.52 0.57 11.52
C GLN A 260 -24.31 1.33 10.45
N GLU A 261 -23.78 1.46 9.23
CA GLU A 261 -24.43 2.22 8.15
C GLU A 261 -25.64 1.50 7.55
N LEU A 262 -25.60 0.16 7.46
CA LEU A 262 -26.70 -0.60 6.86
C LEU A 262 -27.85 -0.91 7.82
N LEU A 263 -27.59 -1.07 9.11
CA LEU A 263 -28.59 -1.50 10.09
C LEU A 263 -28.85 -0.44 11.16
N ASN A 264 -27.83 -0.08 11.94
CA ASN A 264 -28.02 0.74 13.14
C ASN A 264 -28.46 2.17 12.82
N ALA A 265 -27.91 2.76 11.75
CA ALA A 265 -28.28 4.09 11.28
C ALA A 265 -29.75 4.19 10.83
N HIS A 266 -30.37 3.06 10.48
CA HIS A 266 -31.74 3.00 9.96
C HIS A 266 -32.66 2.07 10.78
N ALA A 267 -32.33 1.81 12.05
CA ALA A 267 -33.04 0.85 12.88
C ALA A 267 -34.55 1.15 12.99
N ASN A 268 -34.91 2.43 13.19
CA ASN A 268 -36.30 2.86 13.31
C ASN A 268 -37.07 2.71 11.99
N GLU A 269 -36.48 3.09 10.85
CA GLU A 269 -37.07 2.91 9.52
C GLU A 269 -37.26 1.43 9.16
N LEU A 270 -36.30 0.58 9.53
CA LEU A 270 -36.39 -0.87 9.35
C LEU A 270 -37.54 -1.48 10.13
N GLU A 271 -37.70 -1.08 11.40
CA GLU A 271 -38.81 -1.56 12.23
C GLU A 271 -40.16 -1.18 11.64
N ARG A 272 -40.31 0.07 11.16
CA ARG A 272 -41.53 0.51 10.48
C ARG A 272 -41.80 -0.27 9.20
N LYS A 273 -40.77 -0.52 8.38
CA LYS A 273 -40.91 -1.31 7.15
C LYS A 273 -41.32 -2.75 7.43
N LYS A 274 -40.73 -3.37 8.44
CA LYS A 274 -41.07 -4.74 8.86
C LYS A 274 -42.55 -4.87 9.19
N GLN A 275 -43.12 -3.91 9.92
CA GLN A 275 -44.55 -3.90 10.25
C GLN A 275 -45.45 -3.76 9.02
N VAL A 276 -45.03 -2.98 8.01
CA VAL A 276 -45.78 -2.82 6.75
C VAL A 276 -45.74 -4.10 5.91
N ASP A 277 -44.61 -4.80 5.87
CA ASP A 277 -44.46 -6.03 5.10
C ASP A 277 -45.13 -7.25 5.78
N GLU A 278 -45.17 -7.29 7.12
CA GLU A 278 -45.89 -8.33 7.88
C GLU A 278 -47.41 -8.13 7.88
N PHE A 279 -47.88 -6.88 7.73
CA PHE A 279 -49.31 -6.53 7.67
C PHE A 279 -49.63 -5.63 6.46
N PRO A 280 -49.61 -6.17 5.23
CA PRO A 280 -50.00 -5.42 4.04
C PRO A 280 -51.51 -5.16 4.10
N LEU A 281 -51.91 -3.97 4.57
CA LEU A 281 -53.28 -3.45 4.65
C LEU A 281 -54.35 -4.33 3.95
N ALA A 282 -54.87 -5.32 4.67
CA ALA A 282 -56.24 -5.77 4.44
C ALA A 282 -57.16 -4.65 4.95
N ASP A 283 -58.25 -4.40 4.23
CA ASP A 283 -59.33 -3.44 4.52
C ASP A 283 -59.12 -1.96 4.14
N ARG A 284 -59.32 -1.69 2.84
CA ARG A 284 -60.05 -0.50 2.37
C ARG A 284 -61.15 -0.85 1.37
N LYS A 285 -61.99 -1.84 1.67
CA LYS A 285 -63.33 -1.99 1.08
C LYS A 285 -64.23 -2.74 2.06
N GLN A 286 -65.06 -2.02 2.83
CA GLN A 286 -66.47 -2.32 3.14
C GLN A 286 -66.95 -1.50 4.37
N THR A 287 -67.22 -0.21 4.21
CA THR A 287 -68.21 0.48 5.07
C THR A 287 -68.99 1.49 4.20
N CYS A 288 -69.80 0.94 3.30
CA CYS A 288 -71.01 1.57 2.79
C CYS A 288 -72.16 0.59 3.03
N SER A 289 -73.32 1.11 3.41
CA SER A 289 -74.48 0.45 4.08
C SER A 289 -74.23 0.27 5.58
N GLU A 290 -75.03 0.81 6.51
CA GLU A 290 -76.48 1.01 6.45
C GLU A 290 -76.88 1.98 7.58
N ALA A 291 -77.31 3.20 7.25
CA ALA A 291 -77.97 4.08 8.22
C ALA A 291 -79.47 3.84 8.12
N VAL A 292 -79.96 2.84 8.87
CA VAL A 292 -81.39 2.61 9.10
C VAL A 292 -81.88 3.69 10.07
N LEU A 293 -82.79 4.54 9.58
CA LEU A 293 -83.55 5.50 10.38
C LEU A 293 -84.49 4.79 11.35
N PRO A 294 -84.60 5.21 12.63
CA PRO A 294 -85.65 4.72 13.50
C PRO A 294 -86.92 5.57 13.33
N SER A 295 -88.03 4.86 13.17
CA SER A 295 -89.41 5.34 13.25
C SER A 295 -89.70 5.98 14.62
N ALA A 296 -90.26 7.19 14.61
CA ALA A 296 -90.90 7.81 15.75
C ALA A 296 -92.43 7.83 15.55
N GLN A 297 -93.13 7.54 16.64
CA GLN A 297 -94.58 7.57 16.82
C GLN A 297 -95.14 8.99 16.78
#